data_AF-A0A376LBE0-F1
#
_entry.id   AF-A0A376LBE0-F1
#
_cell.length_a   1.000
_cell.length_b   1.000
_cell.length_c   1.000
_cell.angle_alpha   90.00
_cell.angle_beta   90.00
_cell.angle_gamma   90.00
#
_symmetry.space_group_name_H-M   'P 1'
#
loop_
_entity.id
_entity.type
_entity.pdbx_description
1 polymer ?
#
loop_
_entity_poly.entity_id
_entity_poly.type
_entity_poly.pdbx_seq_one_letter_code
_entity_poly.pdbx_strand_id
1 'polypeptide(L)' 'MIKIGVIADDFTGATDIASFLVENGLPTVQINGVPTGKMPEAIDALVISLKNAFLSGG' A
#
# COMPACT_ATOMS: atom_id res chain seq x y z
N MET A 1 0.42 15.88 0.78
CA MET A 1 1.19 15.41 1.96
C MET A 1 0.54 14.11 2.36
N ILE A 2 1.31 13.02 2.51
CA ILE A 2 0.75 11.73 2.90
C ILE A 2 0.34 11.83 4.37
N LYS A 3 -0.94 11.61 4.66
CA LYS A 3 -1.53 11.65 6.01
C LYS A 3 -1.57 10.25 6.62
N ILE A 4 -1.71 9.22 5.80
CA ILE A 4 -1.87 7.83 6.23
C ILE A 4 -0.91 6.91 5.44
N GLY A 5 -0.16 6.09 6.16
CA GLY A 5 0.62 4.99 5.59
C GLY A 5 0.15 3.67 6.16
N VAL A 6 -0.15 2.70 5.29
CA VAL A 6 -0.58 1.35 5.66
C VAL A 6 0.40 0.34 5.12
N ILE A 7 0.76 -0.66 5.94
CA ILE A 7 1.53 -1.83 5.52
C ILE A 7 0.65 -3.06 5.80
N ALA A 8 0.34 -3.82 4.77
CA ALA A 8 -0.38 -5.08 4.87
C ALA A 8 0.54 -6.25 4.48
N ASP A 9 0.31 -7.41 5.07
CA ASP A 9 1.05 -8.66 4.83
C ASP A 9 0.54 -9.44 3.60
N ASP A 10 -0.59 -9.01 3.03
CA ASP A 10 -1.15 -9.61 1.82
C ASP A 10 -1.75 -8.55 0.88
N PHE A 11 -2.10 -9.01 -0.32
CA PHE A 11 -2.69 -8.15 -1.35
C PHE A 11 -4.17 -7.85 -1.07
N THR A 12 -4.89 -8.79 -0.48
CA THR A 12 -6.34 -8.70 -0.29
C THR A 12 -6.68 -7.67 0.79
N GLY A 13 -6.04 -7.76 1.96
CA GLY A 13 -6.21 -6.79 3.04
C GLY A 13 -5.75 -5.39 2.64
N ALA A 14 -4.67 -5.28 1.87
CA ALA A 14 -4.24 -4.00 1.29
C ALA A 14 -5.32 -3.38 0.38
N THR A 15 -5.94 -4.19 -0.47
CA THR A 15 -6.95 -3.72 -1.42
C THR A 15 -8.24 -3.31 -0.73
N ASP A 16 -8.63 -4.04 0.32
CA ASP A 16 -9.82 -3.74 1.12
C ASP A 16 -9.69 -2.37 1.81
N ILE A 17 -8.58 -2.14 2.52
CA ILE A 17 -8.34 -0.85 3.19
C ILE A 17 -8.13 0.29 2.19
N ALA A 18 -7.47 0.05 1.06
CA ALA A 18 -7.33 1.07 0.01
C ALA A 18 -8.70 1.49 -0.55
N SER A 19 -9.60 0.52 -0.79
CA SER A 19 -10.96 0.78 -1.26
C SER A 19 -11.75 1.57 -0.23
N PHE A 20 -11.71 1.16 1.05
CA PHE A 20 -12.36 1.89 2.14
C PHE A 20 -11.90 3.36 2.22
N LEU A 21 -10.60 3.62 2.09
CA LEU A 21 -10.06 4.98 2.13
C LEU A 21 -10.55 5.83 0.95
N VAL A 22 -10.56 5.26 -0.26
CA VAL A 22 -11.08 5.95 -1.46
C VAL A 22 -12.57 6.23 -1.34
N GLU A 23 -13.37 5.27 -0.87
CA GLU A 23 -14.81 5.42 -0.66
C GLU A 23 -15.15 6.53 0.34
N ASN A 24 -14.27 6.75 1.33
CA ASN A 24 -14.38 7.84 2.30
C ASN A 24 -13.74 9.16 1.82
N GLY A 25 -13.39 9.26 0.53
CA GLY A 25 -12.92 10.49 -0.10
C GLY A 25 -11.43 10.78 0.11
N LEU A 26 -10.63 9.79 0.49
CA LEU A 26 -9.19 9.93 0.67
C LEU A 26 -8.42 9.41 -0.55
N PRO A 27 -7.79 10.28 -1.36
CA PRO A 27 -6.97 9.86 -2.49
C PRO A 27 -5.86 8.90 -2.05
N THR A 28 -5.96 7.65 -2.49
CA THR A 28 -5.12 6.55 -1.99
C THR A 28 -4.43 5.84 -3.15
N VAL A 29 -3.16 5.49 -2.96
CA VAL A 29 -2.43 4.60 -3.88
C VAL A 29 -1.97 3.36 -3.13
N GLN A 30 -2.21 2.21 -3.74
CA GLN A 30 -1.62 0.95 -3.31
C GLN A 30 -0.38 0.62 -4.14
N ILE A 31 0.70 0.23 -3.47
CA ILE A 31 1.92 -0.31 -4.06
C ILE A 31 2.10 -1.75 -3.60
N ASN A 32 2.44 -2.63 -4.53
CA ASN A 32 2.76 -4.01 -4.21
C ASN A 32 4.28 -4.16 -4.09
N GLY A 33 4.75 -4.57 -2.92
CA GLY A 33 6.16 -4.63 -2.55
C GLY A 33 6.72 -3.29 -2.05
N VAL A 34 8.02 -3.29 -1.74
CA VAL A 34 8.71 -2.09 -1.24
C VAL A 34 8.89 -1.09 -2.40
N PRO A 35 8.47 0.18 -2.24
CA PRO A 35 8.68 1.21 -3.26
C PRO A 35 10.18 1.46 -3.49
N THR A 36 10.63 1.42 -4.75
CA THR A 36 12.04 1.68 -5.13
C THR A 36 12.24 2.97 -5.92
N GLY A 37 11.14 3.67 -6.23
CA GLY A 37 11.13 4.88 -7.06
C GLY A 37 10.58 6.10 -6.35
N LYS A 38 10.30 7.14 -7.14
CA LYS A 38 9.67 8.36 -6.63
C LYS A 38 8.28 8.04 -6.07
N MET A 39 7.99 8.54 -4.87
CA MET A 39 6.67 8.38 -4.27
C MET A 39 5.60 9.11 -5.10
N PRO A 40 4.36 8.57 -5.18
CA PRO A 40 3.25 9.25 -5.82
C PRO A 40 3.00 10.62 -5.19
N GLU A 41 2.73 11.61 -6.03
CA GLU A 41 2.32 12.94 -5.61
C GLU A 41 0.80 13.05 -5.55
N ALA A 42 0.30 14.10 -4.90
CA ALA A 42 -1.14 14.39 -4.79
C ALA A 42 -2.01 13.27 -4.17
N ILE A 43 -1.41 12.40 -3.34
CA ILE A 43 -2.12 11.42 -2.52
C ILE A 43 -2.15 11.83 -1.05
N ASP A 44 -3.20 11.39 -0.36
CA ASP A 44 -3.36 11.53 1.08
C ASP A 44 -3.09 10.22 1.83
N ALA A 45 -3.19 9.07 1.15
CA ALA A 45 -2.83 7.77 1.73
C ALA A 45 -2.01 6.88 0.79
N LEU A 46 -1.10 6.12 1.38
CA LEU A 46 -0.29 5.11 0.72
C LEU A 46 -0.49 3.76 1.41
N VAL A 47 -0.83 2.73 0.65
CA VAL A 47 -0.94 1.35 1.12
C VAL A 47 0.15 0.51 0.47
N ILE A 48 0.92 -0.25 1.26
CA ILE A 48 1.96 -1.15 0.77
C ILE A 48 1.54 -2.58 1.11
N SER A 49 1.35 -3.43 0.09
CA SER A 49 1.18 -4.87 0.30
C SER A 49 2.53 -5.58 0.20
N LEU A 50 2.93 -6.29 1.24
CA LEU A 50 4.19 -7.05 1.25
C LEU A 50 3.88 -8.53 1.10
N LYS A 51 4.28 -9.13 -0.03
CA LYS A 51 4.32 -10.59 -0.10
C LYS A 51 5.53 -11.05 0.72
N ASN A 52 5.30 -11.84 1.76
CA ASN A 52 6.38 -12.58 2.41
C ASN A 52 6.98 -13.56 1.40
N ALA A 53 8.03 -13.15 0.71
CA ALA A 53 8.88 -14.05 -0.03
C ALA A 53 9.71 -14.79 1.02
N PHE A 54 9.22 -15.97 1.41
CA PHE A 54 10.07 -16.92 2.12
C PHE A 54 11.25 -17.20 1.19
N LEU A 55 12.43 -16.70 1.56
CA LEU A 55 13.66 -17.11 0.90
C LEU A 55 13.80 -18.58 1.23
N SER A 56 13.49 -19.46 0.26
CA SER A 56 13.90 -20.85 0.32
C SER A 56 15.42 -20.85 0.33
N GLY A 57 16.00 -20.81 1.54
CA GLY A 57 17.43 -20.92 1.74
C GLY A 57 17.89 -22.25 1.16
N GLY A 58 18.76 -22.17 0.15
CA GLY A 58 19.58 -23.29 -0.28
C GLY A 58 20.71 -23.56 0.70
#